data_AF-A0AAU3TWP6-F1
#
_entry.id   AF-A0AAU3TWP6-F1
#
_cell.length_a   1.000
_cell.length_b   1.000
_cell.length_c   1.000
_cell.angle_alpha   90.00
_cell.angle_beta   90.00
_cell.angle_gamma   90.00
#
_symmetry.space_group_name_H-M   'P 1'
#
loop_
_entity.id
_entity.type
_entity.pdbx_description
1 polymer ?
#
loop_
_entity_poly.entity_id
_entity_poly.type
_entity_poly.pdbx_seq_one_letter_code
_entity_poly.pdbx_strand_id
1 'polypeptide(L)'
;MRDGVGCAGATGRGAFHHEFARLFHYFPGGKDELLLAVARFEADRVLEDQQPHLGRLDSWESWQQWRDVVVERYERQGDHCPLGSLFLQVGRSRPGARAIVTELMSQWQEQLARGMRALRANGLVSPALDVDRTAAALLAGIQGGVAIMMSTGDSTHLRAALDSGIDHLRATAVA
;
A
#
# COMPACT_ATOMS: atom_id res chain seq x y z
N MET A 1 -7.15 -29.90 61.89
CA MET A 1 -7.19 -28.51 61.41
C MET A 1 -5.78 -27.93 61.49
N ARG A 2 -5.02 -28.08 60.41
CA ARG A 2 -3.73 -27.40 60.19
C ARG A 2 -3.81 -26.89 58.76
N ASP A 3 -4.22 -25.65 58.59
CA ASP A 3 -4.21 -24.98 57.30
C ASP A 3 -2.80 -24.45 57.07
N GLY A 4 -2.22 -24.89 55.96
CA GLY A 4 -0.90 -24.52 55.52
C GLY A 4 -0.91 -23.41 54.48
N VAL A 5 0.30 -22.91 54.27
CA VAL A 5 0.82 -22.32 53.02
C VAL A 5 0.31 -20.93 52.68
N GLY A 6 1.06 -19.94 53.17
CA GLY A 6 1.29 -18.72 52.42
C GLY A 6 2.30 -18.98 51.30
N CYS A 7 2.04 -18.42 50.12
CA CYS A 7 3.02 -17.95 49.15
C CYS A 7 2.33 -16.98 48.20
N ALA A 8 2.47 -15.69 48.48
CA ALA A 8 2.18 -14.62 47.54
C ALA A 8 3.43 -14.34 46.71
N GLY A 9 3.25 -14.20 45.39
CA GLY A 9 4.14 -13.41 44.54
C GLY A 9 5.07 -14.21 43.61
N ALA A 10 4.63 -14.42 42.36
CA ALA A 10 5.54 -14.69 41.25
C ALA A 10 5.06 -13.98 39.96
N THR A 11 5.69 -12.83 39.70
CA THR A 11 6.29 -12.43 38.41
C THR A 11 5.51 -12.64 37.09
N GLY A 12 4.74 -11.61 36.70
CA GLY A 12 4.27 -11.40 35.31
C GLY A 12 5.10 -10.40 34.48
N ARG A 13 6.14 -9.78 35.05
CA ARG A 13 6.94 -8.72 34.36
C ARG A 13 8.18 -9.23 33.60
N GLY A 14 8.66 -10.46 33.86
CA GLY A 14 9.92 -10.96 33.30
C GLY A 14 9.84 -11.42 31.84
N ALA A 15 8.70 -11.98 31.41
CA ALA A 15 8.55 -12.54 30.07
C ALA A 15 8.50 -11.47 28.97
N PHE A 16 7.78 -10.36 29.21
CA PHE A 16 7.72 -9.22 28.29
C PHE A 16 9.10 -8.56 28.09
N HIS A 17 9.93 -8.48 29.13
CA HIS A 17 11.26 -7.86 29.02
C HIS A 17 12.22 -8.66 28.11
N HIS A 18 12.11 -9.99 28.07
CA HIS A 18 12.99 -10.83 27.25
C HIS A 18 12.65 -10.77 25.74
N GLU A 19 11.37 -10.69 25.38
CA GLU A 19 10.94 -10.50 23.98
C GLU A 19 11.28 -9.10 23.45
N PHE A 20 11.07 -8.06 24.27
CA PHE A 20 11.46 -6.70 23.91
C PHE A 20 12.99 -6.57 23.74
N ALA A 21 13.78 -7.18 24.63
CA ALA A 21 15.23 -7.17 24.53
C ALA A 21 15.76 -7.87 23.26
N ARG A 22 15.08 -8.92 22.77
CA ARG A 22 15.41 -9.56 21.49
C ARG A 22 15.09 -8.68 20.29
N LEU A 23 14.00 -7.90 20.34
CA LEU A 23 13.66 -6.98 19.25
C LEU A 23 14.72 -5.87 19.09
N PHE A 24 15.21 -5.31 20.19
CA PHE A 24 16.31 -4.33 20.16
C PHE A 24 17.68 -4.92 19.77
N HIS A 25 17.85 -6.24 19.82
CA HIS A 25 19.04 -6.89 19.26
C HIS A 25 19.07 -6.80 17.73
N TYR A 26 17.92 -6.90 17.06
CA TYR A 26 17.79 -6.74 15.60
C TYR A 26 17.72 -5.28 15.15
N PHE A 27 17.36 -4.37 16.07
CA PHE A 27 17.24 -2.93 15.81
C PHE A 27 18.09 -2.13 16.81
N PRO A 28 19.42 -2.15 16.68
CA PRO A 28 20.33 -1.43 17.59
C PRO A 28 20.12 0.09 17.57
N GLY A 29 19.57 0.64 16.48
CA GLY A 29 19.10 2.02 16.35
C GLY A 29 17.76 2.30 17.05
N GLY A 30 17.20 1.31 17.74
CA GLY A 30 16.04 1.46 18.61
C GLY A 30 14.70 1.49 17.86
N LYS A 31 13.70 2.09 18.51
CA LYS A 31 12.31 2.11 18.03
C LYS A 31 12.17 2.73 16.64
N ASP A 32 12.96 3.76 16.32
CA ASP A 32 12.88 4.44 15.02
C ASP A 32 13.38 3.55 13.87
N GLU A 33 14.42 2.76 14.10
CA GLU A 33 14.92 1.78 13.12
C GLU A 33 13.89 0.66 12.88
N LEU A 34 13.30 0.14 13.98
CA LEU A 34 12.20 -0.81 13.91
C LEU A 34 11.03 -0.27 13.09
N LEU A 35 10.55 0.94 13.39
CA LEU A 35 9.42 1.53 12.69
C LEU A 35 9.71 1.77 11.20
N LEU A 36 10.95 2.12 10.84
CA LEU A 36 11.37 2.22 9.44
C LEU A 36 11.42 0.86 8.74
N ALA A 37 11.88 -0.19 9.42
CA ALA A 37 11.89 -1.55 8.88
C ALA A 37 10.47 -2.09 8.64
N VAL A 38 9.56 -1.86 9.60
CA VAL A 38 8.14 -2.19 9.43
C VAL A 38 7.52 -1.38 8.29
N ALA A 39 7.80 -0.07 8.20
CA ALA A 39 7.29 0.75 7.10
C ALA A 39 7.77 0.27 5.72
N ARG A 40 9.00 -0.24 5.60
CA ARG A 40 9.50 -0.89 4.36
C ARG A 40 8.74 -2.17 4.06
N PHE A 41 8.62 -3.04 5.06
CA PHE A 41 7.89 -4.30 4.90
C PHE A 41 6.44 -4.07 4.44
N GLU A 42 5.74 -3.13 5.09
CA GLU A 42 4.36 -2.78 4.70
C GLU A 42 4.29 -2.13 3.31
N ALA A 43 5.30 -1.33 2.92
CA ALA A 43 5.39 -0.77 1.58
C ALA A 43 5.50 -1.85 0.50
N ASP A 44 6.39 -2.83 0.69
CA ASP A 44 6.58 -3.92 -0.26
C ASP A 44 5.27 -4.72 -0.45
N ARG A 45 4.54 -4.96 0.65
CA ARG A 45 3.25 -5.66 0.63
C ARG A 45 2.16 -4.94 -0.16
N VAL A 46 2.15 -3.60 -0.21
CA VAL A 46 1.14 -2.85 -0.98
C VAL A 46 1.12 -3.29 -2.44
N LEU A 47 2.29 -3.48 -3.04
CA LEU A 47 2.39 -3.93 -4.43
C LEU A 47 2.21 -5.44 -4.54
N GLU A 48 2.79 -6.22 -3.63
CA GLU A 48 2.66 -7.68 -3.63
C GLU A 48 1.20 -8.14 -3.54
N ASP A 49 0.37 -7.57 -2.68
CA ASP A 49 -1.02 -8.04 -2.57
C ASP A 49 -1.91 -7.56 -3.74
N GLN A 50 -1.37 -6.78 -4.69
CA GLN A 50 -2.03 -6.50 -5.98
C GLN A 50 -1.54 -7.44 -7.09
N GLN A 51 -0.52 -8.24 -6.84
CA GLN A 51 -0.03 -9.23 -7.79
C GLN A 51 -0.90 -10.49 -7.77
N PRO A 52 -1.07 -11.18 -8.92
CA PRO A 52 -0.38 -10.94 -10.19
C PRO A 52 -1.05 -9.89 -11.11
N HIS A 53 -2.19 -9.32 -10.73
CA HIS A 53 -3.01 -8.49 -11.62
C HIS A 53 -2.32 -7.19 -12.02
N LEU A 54 -1.66 -6.51 -11.08
CA LEU A 54 -0.90 -5.27 -11.36
C LEU A 54 0.23 -5.50 -12.38
N GLY A 55 0.84 -6.70 -12.38
CA GLY A 55 1.92 -7.07 -13.30
C GLY A 55 1.46 -7.52 -14.70
N ARG A 56 0.14 -7.64 -14.95
CA ARG A 56 -0.41 -8.18 -16.22
C ARG A 56 -1.42 -7.25 -16.88
N LEU A 57 -1.17 -5.94 -16.81
CA LEU A 57 -2.04 -4.90 -17.35
C LEU A 57 -1.94 -4.73 -18.88
N ASP A 58 -2.10 -5.81 -19.64
CA ASP A 58 -1.86 -5.87 -21.11
C ASP A 58 -3.13 -5.85 -21.98
N SER A 59 -4.30 -5.92 -21.36
CA SER A 59 -5.61 -6.00 -22.02
C SER A 59 -6.71 -5.29 -21.22
N TRP A 60 -7.80 -4.88 -21.87
CA TRP A 60 -8.91 -4.23 -21.16
C TRP A 60 -9.54 -5.09 -20.06
N GLU A 61 -9.54 -6.42 -20.25
CA GLU A 61 -10.00 -7.37 -19.22
C GLU A 61 -9.08 -7.34 -17.99
N SER A 62 -7.76 -7.39 -18.20
CA SER A 62 -6.79 -7.33 -17.10
C SER A 62 -6.87 -6.03 -16.29
N TRP A 63 -7.13 -4.89 -16.94
CA TRP A 63 -7.31 -3.60 -16.29
C TRP A 63 -8.57 -3.58 -15.41
N GLN A 64 -9.68 -4.14 -15.90
CA GLN A 64 -10.91 -4.25 -15.09
C GLN A 64 -10.73 -5.21 -13.91
N GLN A 65 -10.07 -6.34 -14.14
CA GLN A 65 -9.79 -7.30 -13.07
C GLN A 65 -8.90 -6.69 -11.98
N TRP A 66 -7.82 -6.00 -12.37
CA TRP A 66 -6.96 -5.30 -11.40
C TRP A 66 -7.74 -4.23 -10.63
N ARG A 67 -8.57 -3.44 -11.31
CA ARG A 67 -9.44 -2.45 -10.68
C ARG A 67 -10.33 -3.08 -9.61
N ASP A 68 -10.98 -4.20 -9.91
CA ASP A 68 -11.86 -4.88 -8.96
C ASP A 68 -11.09 -5.44 -7.76
N VAL A 69 -9.91 -6.02 -7.99
CA VAL A 69 -9.04 -6.50 -6.91
C VAL A 69 -8.58 -5.36 -6.00
N VAL A 70 -8.22 -4.20 -6.56
CA VAL A 70 -7.82 -3.03 -5.76
C VAL A 70 -8.98 -2.54 -4.89
N VAL A 71 -10.18 -2.41 -5.47
CA VAL A 71 -11.36 -1.96 -4.73
C VAL A 71 -11.73 -2.97 -3.63
N GLU A 72 -11.84 -4.26 -3.96
CA GLU A 72 -12.19 -5.30 -2.99
C GLU A 72 -11.18 -5.34 -1.83
N ARG A 73 -9.88 -5.25 -2.14
CA ARG A 73 -8.82 -5.22 -1.12
C ARG A 73 -9.06 -4.08 -0.14
N TYR A 74 -9.23 -2.86 -0.64
CA TYR A 74 -9.36 -1.67 0.18
C TYR A 74 -10.67 -1.68 0.99
N GLU A 75 -11.76 -2.22 0.44
CA GLU A 75 -13.01 -2.43 1.17
C GLU A 75 -12.88 -3.46 2.29
N ARG A 76 -12.16 -4.56 2.05
CA ARG A 76 -11.89 -5.58 3.07
C ARG A 76 -10.94 -5.10 4.16
N GLN A 77 -10.01 -4.23 3.79
CA GLN A 77 -9.04 -3.65 4.70
C GLN A 77 -9.69 -2.57 5.61
N GLY A 78 -10.71 -1.88 5.12
CA GLY A 78 -11.44 -0.87 5.89
C GLY A 78 -10.58 0.35 6.25
N ASP A 79 -10.73 0.85 7.46
CA ASP A 79 -9.96 1.97 8.04
C ASP A 79 -8.55 1.55 8.51
N HIS A 80 -8.24 0.25 8.48
CA HIS A 80 -6.95 -0.27 8.94
C HIS A 80 -5.90 -0.19 7.83
N CYS A 81 -5.24 0.97 7.70
CA CYS A 81 -4.05 1.10 6.84
C CYS A 81 -2.76 1.01 7.65
N PRO A 82 -2.02 -0.12 7.60
CA PRO A 82 -0.76 -0.28 8.35
C PRO A 82 0.21 0.85 8.06
N LEU A 83 0.39 1.21 6.78
CA LEU A 83 1.22 2.34 6.34
C LEU A 83 0.72 3.69 6.86
N GLY A 84 -0.58 3.96 6.80
CA GLY A 84 -1.17 5.21 7.28
C GLY A 84 -0.90 5.45 8.77
N SER A 85 -1.06 4.42 9.59
CA SER A 85 -0.75 4.44 11.03
C SER A 85 0.76 4.56 11.29
N LEU A 86 1.59 3.85 10.51
CA LEU A 86 3.05 3.94 10.59
C LEU A 86 3.58 5.34 10.25
N PHE A 87 3.03 6.03 9.25
CA PHE A 87 3.45 7.39 8.91
C PHE A 87 3.11 8.43 9.97
N LEU A 88 2.02 8.23 10.72
CA LEU A 88 1.70 9.07 11.88
C LEU A 88 2.70 8.84 13.03
N GLN A 89 3.21 7.62 13.19
CA GLN A 89 4.16 7.26 14.25
C GLN A 89 5.63 7.59 13.92
N VAL A 90 6.05 7.43 12.66
CA VAL A 90 7.42 7.72 12.20
C VAL A 90 7.60 9.23 11.95
N GLY A 91 6.50 9.97 11.73
CA GLY A 91 6.50 11.38 11.39
C GLY A 91 6.77 11.62 9.90
N ARG A 92 5.85 12.32 9.22
CA ARG A 92 5.89 12.63 7.78
C ARG A 92 7.18 13.32 7.30
N SER A 93 7.93 13.95 8.21
CA SER A 93 9.11 14.76 7.89
C SER A 93 10.44 14.04 8.09
N ARG A 94 10.47 12.78 8.54
CA ARG A 94 11.74 12.06 8.69
C ARG A 94 12.29 11.63 7.32
N PRO A 95 13.58 11.87 7.02
CA PRO A 95 14.17 11.53 5.73
C PRO A 95 13.97 10.07 5.32
N GLY A 96 14.12 9.13 6.26
CA GLY A 96 13.93 7.70 6.00
C GLY A 96 12.50 7.32 5.62
N ALA A 97 11.50 7.89 6.29
CA ALA A 97 10.09 7.63 5.99
C ALA A 97 9.70 8.19 4.62
N ARG A 98 10.16 9.41 4.30
CA ARG A 98 9.94 10.04 3.00
C ARG A 98 10.55 9.21 1.87
N ALA A 99 11.76 8.71 2.04
CA ALA A 99 12.42 7.87 1.03
C ALA A 99 11.61 6.60 0.74
N ILE A 100 11.06 5.95 1.77
CA ILE A 100 10.22 4.75 1.62
C ILE A 100 8.95 5.06 0.81
N VAL A 101 8.24 6.15 1.15
CA VAL A 101 7.05 6.58 0.38
C VAL A 101 7.41 6.87 -1.07
N THR A 102 8.48 7.64 -1.27
CA THR A 102 8.92 8.03 -2.62
C THR A 102 9.22 6.79 -3.46
N GLU A 103 9.92 5.82 -2.90
CA GLU A 103 10.24 4.57 -3.58
C GLU A 103 8.97 3.77 -3.91
N LEU A 104 8.08 3.56 -2.93
CA LEU A 104 6.82 2.86 -3.13
C LEU A 104 5.97 3.49 -4.25
N MET A 105 5.79 4.82 -4.20
CA MET A 105 5.00 5.53 -5.21
C MET A 105 5.65 5.45 -6.60
N SER A 106 6.98 5.55 -6.66
CA SER A 106 7.72 5.40 -7.92
C SER A 106 7.55 4.00 -8.52
N GLN A 107 7.68 2.95 -7.71
CA GLN A 107 7.49 1.57 -8.16
C GLN A 107 6.07 1.32 -8.64
N TRP A 108 5.06 1.82 -7.92
CA TRP A 108 3.67 1.67 -8.33
C TRP A 108 3.39 2.38 -9.66
N GLN A 109 3.85 3.63 -9.79
CA GLN A 109 3.70 4.39 -11.03
C GLN A 109 4.34 3.65 -12.21
N GLU A 110 5.52 3.07 -12.02
CA GLU A 110 6.20 2.33 -13.09
C GLU A 110 5.46 1.05 -13.48
N GLN A 111 4.81 0.34 -12.54
CA GLN A 111 3.95 -0.80 -12.90
C GLN A 111 2.74 -0.36 -13.75
N LEU A 112 2.08 0.74 -13.38
CA LEU A 112 0.98 1.30 -14.17
C LEU A 112 1.47 1.72 -15.56
N ALA A 113 2.63 2.40 -15.63
CA ALA A 113 3.25 2.83 -16.87
C ALA A 113 3.59 1.63 -17.78
N ARG A 114 4.12 0.54 -17.22
CA ARG A 114 4.35 -0.72 -17.97
C ARG A 114 3.07 -1.26 -18.59
N GLY A 115 1.97 -1.30 -17.82
CA GLY A 115 0.66 -1.69 -18.34
C GLY A 115 0.19 -0.80 -19.49
N MET A 116 0.28 0.52 -19.34
CA MET A 116 -0.09 1.47 -20.40
C MET A 116 0.80 1.34 -21.65
N ARG A 117 2.11 1.07 -21.49
CA ARG A 117 3.02 0.76 -22.60
C ARG A 117 2.63 -0.54 -23.30
N ALA A 118 2.16 -1.55 -22.56
CA ALA A 118 1.66 -2.80 -23.13
C ALA A 118 0.38 -2.58 -23.95
N LEU A 119 -0.59 -1.82 -23.43
CA LEU A 119 -1.77 -1.40 -24.20
C LEU A 119 -1.38 -0.68 -25.50
N ARG A 120 -0.38 0.22 -25.44
CA ARG A 120 0.12 0.96 -26.61
C ARG A 120 0.77 0.03 -27.62
N ALA A 121 1.59 -0.93 -27.17
CA ALA A 121 2.21 -1.92 -28.03
C ALA A 121 1.16 -2.83 -28.73
N ASN A 122 0.05 -3.10 -28.04
CA ASN A 122 -1.09 -3.87 -28.57
C ASN A 122 -2.04 -3.02 -29.44
N GLY A 123 -1.75 -1.74 -29.67
CA GLY A 123 -2.59 -0.84 -30.46
C GLY A 123 -3.93 -0.46 -29.80
N LEU A 124 -4.07 -0.69 -28.50
CA LEU A 124 -5.32 -0.44 -27.76
C LEU A 124 -5.45 1.03 -27.30
N VAL A 125 -4.36 1.80 -27.31
CA VAL A 125 -4.34 3.24 -26.96
C VAL A 125 -3.50 4.01 -27.96
N SER A 126 -3.68 5.34 -28.03
CA SER A 126 -2.93 6.20 -28.95
C SER A 126 -1.40 6.04 -28.78
N PRO A 127 -0.63 6.00 -29.89
CA PRO A 127 0.84 6.04 -29.83
C PRO A 127 1.35 7.36 -29.23
N ALA A 128 0.56 8.43 -29.27
CA ALA A 128 0.88 9.74 -28.71
C ALA A 128 0.52 9.88 -27.21
N LEU A 129 0.04 8.81 -26.56
CA LEU A 129 -0.24 8.82 -25.12
C LEU A 129 1.03 9.12 -24.32
N ASP A 130 0.97 10.18 -23.52
CA ASP A 130 1.98 10.49 -22.50
C ASP A 130 1.82 9.55 -21.31
N VAL A 131 2.46 8.38 -21.42
CA VAL A 131 2.30 7.29 -20.45
C VAL A 131 2.70 7.70 -19.04
N ASP A 132 3.85 8.37 -18.88
CA ASP A 132 4.39 8.66 -17.56
C ASP A 132 3.50 9.67 -16.82
N ARG A 133 2.98 10.68 -17.54
CA ARG A 133 2.01 11.63 -17.00
C ARG A 133 0.69 10.97 -16.66
N THR A 134 0.16 10.10 -17.53
CA THR A 134 -1.11 9.41 -17.30
C THR A 134 -1.01 8.43 -16.13
N ALA A 135 0.10 7.70 -16.01
CA ALA A 135 0.37 6.82 -14.86
C ALA A 135 0.46 7.60 -13.54
N ALA A 136 1.16 8.74 -13.54
CA ALA A 136 1.25 9.61 -12.37
C ALA A 136 -0.13 10.16 -11.96
N ALA A 137 -0.95 10.58 -12.93
CA ALA A 137 -2.30 11.08 -12.68
C ALA A 137 -3.21 10.00 -12.09
N LEU A 138 -3.17 8.79 -12.66
CA LEU A 138 -3.95 7.66 -12.14
C LEU A 138 -3.51 7.27 -10.72
N LEU A 139 -2.21 7.19 -10.47
CA LEU A 139 -1.68 6.92 -9.13
C LEU A 139 -2.16 7.96 -8.10
N ALA A 140 -2.10 9.25 -8.46
CA ALA A 140 -2.59 10.32 -7.60
C ALA A 140 -4.10 10.19 -7.32
N GLY A 141 -4.90 9.86 -8.34
CA GLY A 141 -6.33 9.59 -8.18
C GLY A 141 -6.62 8.43 -7.24
N ILE A 142 -5.89 7.32 -7.37
CA ILE A 142 -6.01 6.16 -6.49
C ILE A 142 -5.67 6.54 -5.04
N GLN A 143 -4.55 7.23 -4.82
CA GLN A 143 -4.15 7.67 -3.47
C GLN A 143 -5.17 8.61 -2.83
N GLY A 144 -5.74 9.54 -3.62
CA GLY A 144 -6.82 10.41 -3.16
C GLY A 144 -8.09 9.62 -2.79
N GLY A 145 -8.49 8.67 -3.63
CA GLY A 145 -9.64 7.80 -3.39
C GLY A 145 -9.49 6.94 -2.14
N VAL A 146 -8.31 6.32 -1.95
CA VAL A 146 -7.97 5.54 -0.75
C VAL A 146 -8.01 6.44 0.49
N ALA A 147 -7.47 7.66 0.43
CA ALA A 147 -7.49 8.61 1.54
C ALA A 147 -8.92 9.00 1.96
N ILE A 148 -9.80 9.26 0.99
CA ILE A 148 -11.21 9.57 1.27
C ILE A 148 -11.91 8.35 1.87
N MET A 149 -11.75 7.17 1.26
CA MET A 149 -12.35 5.93 1.76
C MET A 149 -11.93 5.61 3.19
N MET A 150 -10.65 5.76 3.54
CA MET A 150 -10.18 5.57 4.92
C MET A 150 -10.81 6.57 5.91
N SER A 151 -11.27 7.73 5.42
CA SER A 151 -11.88 8.77 6.26
C SER A 151 -13.41 8.60 6.38
N THR A 152 -14.06 8.03 5.36
CA THR A 152 -15.53 7.96 5.26
C THR A 152 -16.09 6.55 5.37
N GLY A 153 -15.27 5.52 5.18
CA GLY A 153 -15.68 4.13 5.00
C GLY A 153 -16.32 3.82 3.64
N ASP A 154 -16.28 4.75 2.68
CA ASP A 154 -16.94 4.63 1.38
C ASP A 154 -15.93 4.63 0.21
N SER A 155 -15.94 3.56 -0.58
CA SER A 155 -15.02 3.34 -1.71
C SER A 155 -15.42 4.08 -2.99
N THR A 156 -16.56 4.79 -3.00
CA THR A 156 -17.09 5.49 -4.17
C THR A 156 -16.04 6.35 -4.90
N HIS A 157 -15.21 7.07 -4.15
CA HIS A 157 -14.17 7.93 -4.72
C HIS A 157 -13.00 7.15 -5.34
N LEU A 158 -12.63 6.01 -4.73
CA LEU A 158 -11.61 5.12 -5.29
C LEU A 158 -12.10 4.47 -6.59
N ARG A 159 -13.35 3.97 -6.60
CA ARG A 159 -13.99 3.41 -7.80
C ARG A 159 -13.99 4.44 -8.92
N ALA A 160 -14.48 5.65 -8.65
CA ALA A 160 -14.54 6.73 -9.64
C ALA A 160 -13.17 7.09 -10.21
N ALA A 161 -12.12 7.14 -9.38
CA ALA A 161 -10.76 7.45 -9.84
C ALA A 161 -10.21 6.37 -10.79
N LEU A 162 -10.40 5.09 -10.45
CA LEU A 162 -9.98 3.96 -11.29
C LEU A 162 -10.77 3.93 -12.60
N ASP A 163 -12.10 4.03 -12.52
CA ASP A 163 -13.00 3.97 -13.67
C ASP A 163 -12.69 5.13 -14.64
N SER A 164 -12.53 6.35 -14.13
CA SER A 164 -12.16 7.52 -14.95
C SER A 164 -10.79 7.36 -15.63
N GLY A 165 -9.82 6.74 -14.96
CA GLY A 165 -8.50 6.47 -15.54
C GLY A 165 -8.57 5.47 -16.69
N ILE A 166 -9.33 4.39 -16.51
CA ILE A 166 -9.54 3.36 -17.54
C ILE A 166 -10.31 3.95 -18.73
N ASP A 167 -11.37 4.72 -18.47
CA ASP A 167 -12.14 5.39 -19.51
C ASP A 167 -11.31 6.41 -20.28
N HIS A 168 -10.44 7.16 -19.59
CA HIS A 168 -9.49 8.06 -20.25
C HIS A 168 -8.56 7.30 -21.20
N LEU A 169 -7.97 6.17 -20.78
CA LEU A 169 -7.13 5.34 -21.66
C LEU A 169 -7.92 4.88 -22.88
N ARG A 170 -9.14 4.36 -22.70
CA ARG A 170 -10.01 3.91 -23.80
C ARG A 170 -10.37 5.03 -24.76
N ALA A 171 -10.63 6.23 -24.26
CA ALA A 171 -10.95 7.39 -25.09
C ALA A 171 -9.77 7.85 -25.96
N THR A 172 -8.54 7.45 -25.62
CA THR A 172 -7.37 7.70 -26.48
C THR A 172 -7.19 6.66 -27.57
N ALA A 173 -7.95 5.56 -27.57
CA ALA A 173 -7.89 4.57 -28.64
C ALA A 173 -8.30 5.24 -29.97
N VAL A 174 -7.47 5.07 -30.99
CA VAL A 174 -7.82 5.52 -32.35
C VAL A 174 -8.69 4.43 -32.96
N ALA A 175 -9.85 4.82 -33.53
CA ALA A 175 -10.75 3.92 -34.25
C ALA A 175 -10.07 3.28 -35.48
#